data_AF-A0A1S2PMQ3-F1
#
_entry.id   AF-A0A1S2PMQ3-F1
#
_cell.length_a   1.000
_cell.length_b   1.000
_cell.length_c   1.000
_cell.angle_alpha   90.00
_cell.angle_beta   90.00
_cell.angle_gamma   90.00
#
_symmetry.space_group_name_H-M   'P 1'
#
loop_
_entity.id
_entity.type
_entity.pdbx_description
1 polymer ?
#
loop_
_entity_poly.entity_id
_entity_poly.type
_entity_poly.pdbx_seq_one_letter_code
_entity_poly.pdbx_strand_id
1 'polypeptide(L)'
;MDRTLATRAPRTPADWWVTADQARHAAQGGLAGAATAPDLLRTLIELDRARRESVVAVGAAVEALLAGGVAWEAIAAALGLGSSEEAGQALAAARRDAGAAIERRLGRRR
;
A
#
# COMPACT_ATOMS: atom_id res chain seq x y z
N MET A 1 -22.97 -10.40 -30.97
CA MET A 1 -22.29 -10.83 -29.73
C MET A 1 -21.36 -9.71 -29.31
N ASP A 2 -21.84 -8.90 -28.39
CA ASP A 2 -21.15 -7.71 -27.91
C ASP A 2 -20.08 -8.14 -26.90
N ARG A 3 -18.79 -8.06 -27.28
CA ARG A 3 -17.68 -8.33 -26.36
C ARG A 3 -17.45 -7.08 -25.54
N THR A 4 -18.16 -6.96 -24.42
CA THR A 4 -17.87 -5.96 -23.40
C THR A 4 -16.45 -6.23 -22.88
N LEU A 5 -15.50 -5.43 -23.36
CA LEU A 5 -14.17 -5.35 -22.78
C LEU A 5 -14.36 -4.84 -21.34
N ALA A 6 -14.36 -5.76 -20.38
CA ALA A 6 -14.34 -5.43 -18.98
C ALA A 6 -13.06 -4.64 -18.68
N THR A 7 -13.15 -3.32 -18.76
CA THR A 7 -12.18 -2.40 -18.17
C THR A 7 -12.18 -2.68 -16.68
N ARG A 8 -11.30 -3.59 -16.23
CA ARG A 8 -11.03 -3.81 -14.81
C ARG A 8 -10.65 -2.44 -14.25
N ALA A 9 -11.51 -1.92 -13.36
CA ALA A 9 -11.27 -0.66 -12.68
C ALA A 9 -9.82 -0.62 -12.13
N PRO A 10 -9.13 0.54 -12.20
CA PRO A 10 -7.85 0.70 -11.55
C PRO A 10 -8.03 0.29 -10.07
N ARG A 11 -7.14 -0.58 -9.60
CA ARG A 11 -7.22 -1.10 -8.23
C ARG A 11 -7.22 0.06 -7.24
N THR A 12 -8.14 0.01 -6.29
CA THR A 12 -8.36 1.08 -5.32
C THR A 12 -7.35 0.97 -4.17
N PRO A 13 -7.17 2.01 -3.36
CA PRO A 13 -6.37 1.91 -2.13
C PRO A 13 -6.74 0.70 -1.24
N ALA A 14 -8.00 0.26 -1.28
CA ALA A 14 -8.47 -0.93 -0.56
C ALA A 14 -7.80 -2.24 -1.02
N ASP A 15 -7.47 -2.39 -2.31
CA ASP A 15 -6.78 -3.59 -2.82
C ASP A 15 -5.38 -3.73 -2.23
N TRP A 16 -4.69 -2.61 -2.03
CA TRP A 16 -3.35 -2.58 -1.44
C TRP A 16 -3.41 -2.87 0.06
N TRP A 17 -4.42 -2.32 0.75
CA TRP A 17 -4.69 -2.66 2.14
C TRP A 17 -4.95 -4.15 2.35
N VAL A 18 -5.77 -4.78 1.50
CA VAL A 18 -6.02 -6.24 1.57
C VAL A 18 -4.73 -7.04 1.38
N THR A 19 -3.84 -6.60 0.49
CA THR A 19 -2.55 -7.26 0.27
C THR A 19 -1.64 -7.15 1.51
N ALA A 20 -1.62 -5.97 2.15
CA ALA A 20 -0.86 -5.76 3.38
C ALA A 20 -1.41 -6.59 4.55
N ASP A 21 -2.73 -6.67 4.71
CA ASP A 21 -3.37 -7.43 5.77
C ASP A 21 -3.16 -8.95 5.61
N GLN A 22 -3.17 -9.46 4.38
CA GLN A 22 -2.85 -10.87 4.11
C GLN A 22 -1.40 -11.21 4.51
N ALA A 23 -0.43 -10.36 4.17
CA ALA A 23 0.96 -10.55 4.56
C ALA A 23 1.13 -10.47 6.10
N ARG A 24 0.39 -9.56 6.75
CA ARG A 24 0.36 -9.46 8.21
C ARG A 24 -0.19 -10.73 8.86
N HIS A 25 -1.29 -11.27 8.36
CA HIS A 25 -1.85 -12.55 8.85
C HIS A 25 -0.88 -13.71 8.66
N ALA A 26 -0.20 -13.79 7.51
CA ALA A 26 0.83 -14.81 7.26
C ALA A 26 1.99 -14.71 8.25
N ALA A 27 2.46 -13.50 8.54
CA ALA A 27 3.48 -13.24 9.56
C ALA A 27 3.01 -13.61 10.97
N GLN A 28 1.76 -13.30 11.34
CA GLN A 28 1.20 -13.66 12.65
C GLN A 28 1.14 -15.18 12.84
N GLY A 29 0.68 -15.92 11.83
CA GLY A 29 0.72 -17.39 11.85
C GLY A 29 2.14 -17.95 11.92
N GLY A 30 3.09 -17.30 11.24
CA GLY A 30 4.51 -17.62 11.30
C GLY A 30 5.12 -17.44 12.70
N LEU A 31 4.87 -16.29 13.35
CA LEU A 31 5.36 -15.99 14.70
C LEU A 31 4.82 -16.97 15.75
N ALA A 32 3.56 -17.37 15.65
CA ALA A 32 2.93 -18.29 16.60
C ALA A 32 3.48 -19.72 16.51
N GLY A 33 4.02 -20.12 15.36
CA GLY A 33 4.51 -21.48 15.10
C GLY A 33 6.00 -21.61 14.82
N ALA A 34 6.77 -20.51 14.88
CA ALA A 34 8.19 -20.55 14.53
C ALA A 34 9.01 -21.28 15.61
N ALA A 35 9.52 -22.45 15.27
CA ALA A 35 10.39 -23.25 16.14
C ALA A 35 11.87 -23.22 15.71
N THR A 36 12.16 -22.69 14.51
CA THR A 36 13.49 -22.74 13.92
C THR A 36 13.92 -21.39 13.34
N ALA A 37 15.23 -21.19 13.15
CA ALA A 37 15.76 -19.98 12.51
C ALA A 37 15.23 -19.76 11.07
N PRO A 38 15.09 -20.79 10.21
CA PRO A 38 14.40 -20.64 8.91
C PRO A 38 12.95 -20.15 9.02
N ASP A 39 12.19 -20.60 10.03
CA ASP A 39 10.82 -20.14 10.24
C ASP A 39 10.77 -18.65 10.62
N LEU A 40 11.71 -18.21 11.46
CA LEU A 40 11.84 -16.81 11.83
C LEU A 40 12.23 -15.94 10.63
N LEU A 41 13.14 -16.41 9.77
CA LEU A 41 13.52 -15.70 8.54
C LEU A 41 12.33 -15.56 7.57
N ARG A 42 11.55 -16.63 7.36
CA ARG A 42 10.32 -16.58 6.55
C ARG A 42 9.32 -15.60 7.13
N THR A 43 9.16 -15.60 8.44
CA THR A 43 8.26 -14.69 9.15
C THR A 43 8.71 -13.22 9.00
N LEU A 44 10.01 -12.96 9.08
CA LEU A 44 10.58 -11.63 8.85
C LEU A 44 10.31 -11.12 7.42
N ILE A 45 10.40 -11.99 6.42
CA ILE A 45 10.08 -11.65 5.02
C ILE A 45 8.62 -11.22 4.89
N GLU A 46 7.69 -11.95 5.50
CA GLU A 46 6.26 -11.59 5.46
C GLU A 46 5.96 -10.30 6.24
N LEU A 47 6.65 -10.05 7.36
CA LEU A 47 6.55 -8.78 8.08
C LEU A 47 7.06 -7.60 7.24
N ASP A 48 8.22 -7.74 6.60
CA ASP A 48 8.76 -6.69 5.74
C ASP A 48 7.87 -6.46 4.51
N ARG A 49 7.29 -7.53 3.96
CA ARG A 49 6.30 -7.45 2.89
C ARG A 49 5.05 -6.69 3.34
N ALA A 50 4.47 -7.06 4.48
CA ALA A 50 3.30 -6.37 5.03
C ALA A 50 3.58 -4.88 5.25
N ARG A 51 4.75 -4.56 5.80
CA ARG A 51 5.21 -3.17 6.01
C ARG A 51 5.27 -2.40 4.68
N ARG A 52 5.89 -2.97 3.64
CA ARG A 52 6.00 -2.31 2.32
C ARG A 52 4.66 -2.10 1.66
N GLU A 53 3.79 -3.12 1.68
CA GLU A 53 2.46 -3.04 1.07
C GLU A 53 1.56 -2.02 1.81
N SER A 54 1.68 -1.90 3.15
CA SER A 54 1.01 -0.84 3.91
C SER A 54 1.47 0.57 3.50
N VAL A 55 2.77 0.77 3.31
CA VAL A 55 3.31 2.06 2.85
C VAL A 55 2.76 2.42 1.46
N VAL A 56 2.73 1.44 0.55
CA VAL A 56 2.13 1.61 -0.79
C VAL A 56 0.64 1.93 -0.69
N ALA A 57 -0.10 1.25 0.20
CA ALA A 57 -1.53 1.50 0.41
C ALA A 57 -1.79 2.93 0.91
N VAL A 58 -0.99 3.42 1.87
CA VAL A 58 -1.07 4.80 2.36
C VAL A 58 -0.77 5.79 1.23
N GLY A 59 0.31 5.58 0.47
CA GLY A 59 0.65 6.42 -0.68
C GLY A 59 -0.48 6.48 -1.72
N ALA A 60 -1.08 5.33 -2.05
CA ALA A 60 -2.20 5.25 -2.99
C ALA A 60 -3.46 5.94 -2.46
N ALA A 61 -3.75 5.84 -1.14
CA ALA A 61 -4.86 6.54 -0.51
C ALA A 61 -4.67 8.06 -0.56
N VAL A 62 -3.45 8.55 -0.30
CA VAL A 62 -3.11 9.98 -0.40
C VAL A 62 -3.29 10.48 -1.84
N GLU A 63 -2.77 9.76 -2.83
CA GLU A 63 -2.97 10.13 -4.25
C GLU A 63 -4.46 10.16 -4.63
N ALA A 64 -5.27 9.20 -4.16
CA ALA A 64 -6.69 9.18 -4.41
C ALA A 64 -7.43 10.37 -3.78
N LEU A 65 -7.05 10.75 -2.55
CA LEU A 65 -7.60 11.93 -1.86
C LEU A 65 -7.25 13.22 -2.62
N LEU A 66 -5.99 13.38 -3.03
CA LEU A 66 -5.52 14.53 -3.80
C LEU A 66 -6.22 14.62 -5.16
N ALA A 67 -6.36 13.50 -5.87
CA ALA A 67 -7.11 13.44 -7.13
C ALA A 67 -8.60 13.78 -6.96
N GLY A 68 -9.17 13.49 -5.77
CA GLY A 68 -10.51 13.89 -5.37
C GLY A 68 -10.64 15.34 -4.89
N GLY A 69 -9.56 16.13 -4.92
CA GLY A 69 -9.56 17.54 -4.52
C GLY A 69 -9.42 17.79 -3.02
N VAL A 70 -9.07 16.76 -2.23
CA VAL A 70 -8.81 16.93 -0.79
C VAL A 70 -7.52 17.71 -0.58
N ALA A 71 -7.58 18.77 0.22
CA ALA A 71 -6.43 19.62 0.52
C ALA A 71 -5.40 18.93 1.44
N TRP A 72 -4.14 19.30 1.30
CA TRP A 72 -3.04 18.73 2.10
C TRP A 72 -3.21 18.97 3.59
N GLU A 73 -3.83 20.07 4.00
CA GLU A 73 -4.12 20.40 5.39
C GLU A 73 -5.06 19.37 6.01
N ALA A 74 -6.08 18.93 5.27
CA ALA A 74 -7.01 17.90 5.74
C ALA A 74 -6.33 16.53 5.85
N ILE A 75 -5.44 16.21 4.91
CA ILE A 75 -4.63 14.98 4.94
C ILE A 75 -3.66 15.00 6.13
N ALA A 76 -2.99 16.14 6.37
CA ALA A 76 -2.09 16.32 7.50
C ALA A 76 -2.83 16.15 8.83
N ALA A 77 -3.99 16.79 8.99
CA ALA A 77 -4.83 16.65 10.18
C ALA A 77 -5.27 15.20 10.42
N ALA A 78 -5.70 14.49 9.37
CA ALA A 78 -6.10 13.09 9.48
C ALA A 78 -4.96 12.16 9.92
N LEU A 79 -3.71 12.52 9.60
CA LEU A 79 -2.50 11.77 9.96
C LEU A 79 -1.85 12.26 11.26
N GLY A 80 -2.40 13.30 11.90
CA GLY A 80 -1.81 13.91 13.09
C GLY A 80 -0.48 14.62 12.84
N LEU A 81 -0.26 15.10 11.61
CA LEU A 81 0.95 15.84 11.21
C LEU A 81 0.72 17.34 11.39
N GLY A 82 1.77 18.07 11.78
CA GLY A 82 1.68 19.47 12.19
C GLY A 82 1.49 20.46 11.04
N SER A 83 1.80 20.08 9.80
CA SER A 83 1.60 20.93 8.62
C SER A 83 1.43 20.16 7.32
N SER A 84 0.90 20.84 6.29
CA SER A 84 0.83 20.32 4.92
C SER A 84 2.21 20.06 4.32
N GLU A 85 3.21 20.90 4.64
CA GLU A 85 4.60 20.68 4.21
C GLU A 85 5.19 19.41 4.86
N GLU A 86 5.01 19.25 6.17
CA GLU A 86 5.44 18.05 6.90
C GLU A 86 4.79 16.79 6.33
N ALA A 87 3.47 16.83 6.08
CA ALA A 87 2.75 15.73 5.43
C ALA A 87 3.27 15.43 4.03
N GLY A 88 3.57 16.47 3.25
CA GLY A 88 4.16 16.34 1.92
C GLY A 88 5.52 15.63 1.97
N GLN A 89 6.39 16.05 2.89
CA GLN A 89 7.72 15.45 3.07
C GLN A 89 7.65 14.02 3.59
N ALA A 90 6.84 13.76 4.62
CA ALA A 90 6.67 12.44 5.23
C ALA A 90 6.09 11.40 4.25
N LEU A 91 5.16 11.83 3.39
CA LEU A 91 4.47 10.94 2.44
C LEU A 91 5.15 10.86 1.07
N ALA A 92 6.18 11.67 0.79
CA ALA A 92 6.83 11.73 -0.52
C ALA A 92 7.32 10.35 -1.01
N ALA A 93 7.95 9.57 -0.12
CA ALA A 93 8.43 8.23 -0.46
C ALA A 93 7.26 7.26 -0.72
N ALA A 94 6.26 7.24 0.17
CA ALA A 94 5.08 6.38 0.04
C ALA A 94 4.33 6.63 -1.28
N ARG A 95 4.18 7.90 -1.67
CA ARG A 95 3.55 8.31 -2.93
C ARG A 95 4.35 7.85 -4.15
N ARG A 96 5.68 8.00 -4.14
CA ARG A 96 6.55 7.48 -5.22
C ARG A 96 6.46 5.96 -5.33
N ASP A 97 6.48 5.26 -4.20
CA ASP A 97 6.37 3.80 -4.16
C ASP A 97 5.01 3.33 -4.68
N ALA A 98 3.93 4.05 -4.35
CA ALA A 98 2.60 3.79 -4.90
C ALA A 98 2.55 3.98 -6.42
N GLY A 99 3.10 5.08 -6.93
CA GLY A 99 3.24 5.31 -8.37
C GLY A 99 4.02 4.19 -9.07
N ALA A 100 5.20 3.84 -8.56
CA ALA A 100 6.01 2.75 -9.12
C ALA A 100 5.34 1.37 -9.01
N ALA A 101 4.55 1.13 -7.96
CA ALA A 101 3.78 -0.11 -7.80
C ALA A 101 2.64 -0.21 -8.81
N ILE A 102 1.95 0.90 -9.11
CA ILE A 102 0.94 0.98 -10.17
C ILE A 102 1.59 0.72 -11.53
N GLU A 103 2.69 1.42 -11.86
CA GLU A 103 3.40 1.27 -13.14
C GLU A 103 3.89 -0.15 -13.38
N ARG A 104 4.54 -0.78 -12.39
CA ARG A 104 4.98 -2.19 -12.51
C ARG A 104 3.83 -3.14 -12.77
N ARG A 105 2.64 -2.86 -12.21
CA ARG A 105 1.46 -3.74 -12.32
C ARG A 105 0.71 -3.54 -13.63
N LEU A 106 0.73 -2.33 -14.18
CA LEU A 106 0.25 -2.02 -15.53
C LEU A 106 1.22 -2.57 -16.60
N GLY A 107 2.53 -2.43 -16.39
CA GLY A 107 3.57 -2.94 -17.29
C GLY A 107 3.61 -4.47 -17.39
N ARG A 108 3.25 -5.21 -16.33
CA ARG A 108 3.09 -6.68 -16.35
C ARG A 108 1.86 -7.20 -17.10
N ARG A 109 0.98 -6.31 -17.58
CA ARG A 109 -0.22 -6.68 -18.36
C ARG A 109 -0.06 -6.46 -19.88
N ARG A 110 1.15 -6.19 -20.35
CA ARG A 110 1.47 -6.16 -21.79
C ARG A 110 2.05 -7.49 -22.24
#